data_AF-A0A370TBQ1-F1
#
_entry.id   AF-A0A370TBQ1-F1
#
_cell.length_a   1.000
_cell.length_b   1.000
_cell.length_c   1.000
_cell.angle_alpha   90.00
_cell.angle_beta   90.00
_cell.angle_gamma   90.00
#
_symmetry.space_group_name_H-M   'P 1'
#
loop_
_entity.id
_entity.type
_entity.pdbx_description
1 polymer ?
#
loop_
_entity_poly.entity_id
_entity_poly.type
_entity_poly.pdbx_seq_one_letter_code
_entity_poly.pdbx_strand_id
1 'polypeptide(L)'
;MASKERVIIQLRTEPLDVEIFQHARRALGDVVPDIAKIADEALESEGIWPYYMTFMPGETWRRSRAFDSPVLTTKFAKSLGGILSRGFVSYDDGAVVDTAIKVQLKRLQAAMNNESNEERADQIKPFRGDIQRMLDSADRLKVLPLFISHADLNHMNILISETSEVSGIVDWELSSDLPFGMGCYRVHDLVGRYRHGEFRMLEGFEDGERGFWEAVFEGLPMDIRRVLDANLNAVQFAVHVGTLLGTLDLQGDHFNHAALKALPKFLSYRIPALRGQDPPYAK
;
A
#
# COMPACT_ATOMS: atom_id res chain seq x y z
N MET A 1 27.59 28.10 -4.15
CA MET A 1 27.48 27.62 -2.76
C MET A 1 26.93 26.21 -2.83
N ALA A 2 27.66 25.19 -2.38
CA ALA A 2 27.12 23.83 -2.30
C ALA A 2 25.98 23.84 -1.29
N SER A 3 24.77 23.49 -1.73
CA SER A 3 23.65 23.21 -0.82
C SER A 3 24.11 22.16 0.18
N LYS A 4 24.03 22.44 1.49
CA LYS A 4 24.25 21.40 2.50
C LYS A 4 23.08 20.43 2.41
N GLU A 5 23.27 19.31 1.74
CA GLU A 5 22.27 18.25 1.70
C GLU A 5 21.99 17.77 3.13
N ARG A 6 20.70 17.77 3.49
CA ARG A 6 20.24 17.21 4.75
C ARG A 6 20.11 15.70 4.56
N VAL A 7 20.73 14.94 5.45
CA VAL A 7 20.61 13.49 5.51
C VAL A 7 20.01 13.07 6.84
N ILE A 8 19.36 11.92 6.84
CA ILE A 8 18.95 11.20 8.05
C ILE A 8 19.96 10.09 8.27
N ILE A 9 20.41 9.92 9.52
CA ILE A 9 21.21 8.77 9.93
C ILE A 9 20.33 7.89 10.79
N GLN A 10 20.17 6.63 10.41
CA GLN A 10 19.41 5.63 11.15
C GLN A 10 20.36 4.60 11.71
N LEU A 11 20.28 4.35 13.01
CA LEU A 11 21.00 3.28 13.69
C LEU A 11 20.00 2.15 13.94
N ARG A 12 20.23 0.98 13.34
CA ARG A 12 19.35 -0.18 13.47
C ARG A 12 20.02 -1.29 14.28
N THR A 13 19.22 -2.05 15.01
CA THR A 13 19.64 -3.29 15.69
C THR A 13 19.48 -4.53 14.81
N GLU A 14 19.05 -4.34 13.56
CA GLU A 14 18.88 -5.38 12.55
C GLU A 14 19.30 -4.82 11.18
N PRO A 15 19.90 -5.64 10.30
CA PRO A 15 20.26 -5.21 8.96
C PRO A 15 19.01 -4.90 8.13
N LEU A 16 19.10 -3.87 7.30
CA LEU A 16 18.05 -3.43 6.39
C LEU A 16 18.37 -3.91 4.98
N ASP A 17 17.38 -4.43 4.27
CA ASP A 17 17.50 -4.63 2.83
C ASP A 17 17.43 -3.26 2.13
N VAL A 18 18.56 -2.78 1.63
CA VAL A 18 18.63 -1.51 0.89
C VAL A 18 18.20 -1.65 -0.57
N GLU A 19 18.18 -2.87 -1.11
CA GLU A 19 17.87 -3.12 -2.51
C GLU A 19 16.42 -2.78 -2.83
N ILE A 20 15.49 -3.06 -1.91
CA ILE A 20 14.06 -2.72 -2.09
C ILE A 20 13.82 -1.22 -2.20
N PHE A 21 14.57 -0.39 -1.46
CA PHE A 21 14.48 1.07 -1.55
C PHE A 21 15.00 1.56 -2.90
N GLN A 22 16.16 1.03 -3.32
CA GLN A 22 16.75 1.37 -4.62
C GLN A 22 15.83 0.94 -5.77
N HIS A 23 15.19 -0.21 -5.63
CA HIS A 23 14.20 -0.72 -6.58
C HIS A 23 12.97 0.18 -6.66
N ALA A 24 12.38 0.55 -5.53
CA ALA A 24 11.27 1.50 -5.48
C ALA A 24 11.65 2.87 -6.04
N ARG A 25 12.86 3.37 -5.75
CA ARG A 25 13.37 4.64 -6.29
C ARG A 25 13.59 4.61 -7.80
N ARG A 26 14.06 3.49 -8.37
CA ARG A 26 14.17 3.33 -9.83
C ARG A 26 12.80 3.42 -10.51
N ALA A 27 11.76 2.85 -9.92
CA ALA A 27 10.41 2.86 -10.48
C ALA A 27 9.68 4.20 -10.26
N LEU A 28 9.77 4.77 -9.05
CA LEU A 28 8.95 5.91 -8.64
C LEU A 28 9.67 7.26 -8.70
N GLY A 29 11.00 7.25 -8.79
CA GLY A 29 11.86 8.44 -8.83
C GLY A 29 12.14 9.02 -7.45
N ASP A 30 12.37 10.34 -7.43
CA ASP A 30 12.91 11.04 -6.26
C ASP A 30 11.99 11.13 -5.04
N VAL A 31 10.75 10.65 -5.16
CA VAL A 31 9.79 10.55 -4.05
C VAL A 31 10.11 9.42 -3.08
N VAL A 32 11.02 8.51 -3.43
CA VAL A 32 11.54 7.46 -2.53
C VAL A 32 12.92 7.88 -2.04
N PRO A 33 13.23 7.83 -0.73
CA PRO A 33 14.55 8.22 -0.25
C PRO A 33 15.65 7.34 -0.86
N ASP A 34 16.75 7.97 -1.27
CA ASP A 34 18.00 7.23 -1.50
C ASP A 34 18.55 6.74 -0.15
N ILE A 35 19.12 5.54 -0.12
CA ILE A 35 19.61 4.90 1.08
C ILE A 35 20.87 4.09 0.79
N ALA A 36 21.83 4.14 1.70
CA ALA A 36 22.91 3.19 1.73
C ALA A 36 23.45 2.97 3.16
N LYS A 37 24.01 1.79 3.36
CA LYS A 37 24.70 1.40 4.58
C LYS A 37 25.96 2.26 4.73
N ILE A 38 26.21 2.72 5.96
CA ILE A 38 27.47 3.36 6.34
C ILE A 38 28.38 2.25 6.85
N ALA A 39 29.58 2.14 6.30
CA ALA A 39 30.55 1.15 6.78
C ALA A 39 31.16 1.65 8.11
N ASP A 40 30.87 0.95 9.20
CA ASP A 40 31.42 1.24 10.53
C ASP A 40 31.59 -0.06 11.32
N GLU A 41 32.80 -0.62 11.28
CA GLU A 41 33.11 -1.91 11.92
C GLU A 41 32.90 -1.88 13.44
N ALA A 42 33.09 -0.73 14.09
CA ALA A 42 32.91 -0.61 15.53
C ALA A 42 31.42 -0.74 15.89
N LEU A 43 30.54 0.00 15.20
CA LEU A 43 29.10 -0.12 15.39
C LEU A 43 28.59 -1.52 15.01
N GLU A 44 29.06 -2.07 13.89
CA GLU A 44 28.63 -3.40 13.45
C GLU A 44 29.05 -4.50 14.43
N SER A 45 30.23 -4.38 15.07
CA SER A 45 30.67 -5.32 16.11
C SER A 45 29.80 -5.28 17.37
N GLU A 46 29.12 -4.17 17.62
CA GLU A 46 28.14 -3.98 18.70
C GLU A 46 26.71 -4.36 18.26
N GLY A 47 26.53 -4.90 17.07
CA GLY A 47 25.20 -5.24 16.53
C GLY A 47 24.38 -4.00 16.16
N ILE A 48 25.04 -2.92 15.72
CA ILE A 48 24.41 -1.71 15.21
C ILE A 48 24.76 -1.53 13.75
N TRP A 49 23.75 -1.44 12.89
CA TRP A 49 23.91 -1.19 11.46
C TRP A 49 23.50 0.25 11.14
N PRO A 50 24.46 1.14 10.83
CA PRO A 50 24.17 2.51 10.47
C PRO A 50 23.82 2.65 8.98
N TYR A 51 22.81 3.47 8.68
CA TYR A 51 22.40 3.81 7.31
C TYR A 51 22.26 5.33 7.18
N TYR A 52 22.60 5.87 6.02
CA TYR A 52 22.18 7.23 5.66
C TYR A 52 20.98 7.16 4.72
N MET A 53 20.09 8.12 4.83
CA MET A 53 18.95 8.31 3.94
C MET A 53 18.82 9.76 3.51
N THR A 54 18.32 9.98 2.30
CA THR A 54 17.94 11.33 1.84
C THR A 54 16.83 11.90 2.74
N PHE A 55 16.99 13.13 3.21
CA PHE A 55 15.91 13.82 3.92
C PHE A 55 14.77 14.16 2.95
N MET A 56 13.60 13.56 3.18
CA MET A 56 12.41 13.84 2.39
C MET A 56 11.68 15.08 2.96
N PRO A 57 11.48 16.16 2.17
CA PRO A 57 10.83 17.36 2.67
C PRO A 57 9.31 17.16 2.84
N GLY A 58 8.70 18.00 3.68
CA GLY A 58 7.26 18.01 3.91
C GLY A 58 6.86 17.56 5.31
N GLU A 59 5.56 17.44 5.52
CA GLU A 59 4.96 16.88 6.73
C GLU A 59 4.21 15.59 6.41
N THR A 60 4.09 14.69 7.38
CA THR A 60 3.28 13.46 7.21
C THR A 60 1.83 13.82 6.91
N TRP A 61 1.18 13.08 5.99
CA TRP A 61 -0.24 13.28 5.64
C TRP A 61 -1.14 13.36 6.88
N ARG A 62 -0.89 12.52 7.89
CA ARG A 62 -1.59 12.53 9.19
C ARG A 62 -1.65 13.89 9.87
N ARG A 63 -0.55 14.63 9.82
CA ARG A 63 -0.38 15.89 10.56
C ARG A 63 -0.84 17.10 9.76
N SER A 64 -1.05 16.92 8.47
CA SER A 64 -1.39 18.04 7.62
C SER A 64 -2.80 18.52 7.82
N ARG A 65 -2.94 19.85 7.81
CA ARG A 65 -4.24 20.53 7.77
C ARG A 65 -5.01 20.23 6.49
N ALA A 66 -4.31 19.83 5.43
CA ALA A 66 -4.91 19.41 4.18
C ALA A 66 -5.83 18.19 4.33
N PHE A 67 -5.61 17.35 5.35
CA PHE A 67 -6.40 16.15 5.62
C PHE A 67 -7.87 16.43 5.94
N ASP A 68 -8.21 17.67 6.33
CA ASP A 68 -9.59 18.12 6.61
C ASP A 68 -10.23 18.89 5.44
N SER A 69 -9.52 19.06 4.31
CA SER A 69 -10.00 19.82 3.16
C SER A 69 -10.32 18.89 1.99
N PRO A 70 -11.60 18.81 1.53
CA PRO A 70 -11.98 18.00 0.37
C PRO A 70 -11.13 18.28 -0.88
N VAL A 71 -10.85 19.55 -1.14
CA VAL A 71 -10.06 20.01 -2.30
C VAL A 71 -8.61 19.55 -2.18
N LEU A 72 -7.99 19.71 -1.01
CA LEU A 72 -6.59 19.34 -0.82
C LEU A 72 -6.41 17.81 -0.74
N THR A 73 -7.35 17.08 -0.15
CA THR A 73 -7.39 15.62 -0.21
C THR A 73 -7.47 15.12 -1.65
N THR A 74 -8.27 15.77 -2.50
CA THR A 74 -8.34 15.41 -3.93
C THR A 74 -7.01 15.68 -4.64
N LYS A 75 -6.36 16.81 -4.34
CA LYS A 75 -5.04 17.14 -4.91
C LYS A 75 -3.97 16.14 -4.47
N PHE A 76 -3.93 15.82 -3.18
CA PHE A 76 -3.06 14.79 -2.61
C PHE A 76 -3.28 13.44 -3.31
N ALA A 77 -4.53 13.00 -3.41
CA ALA A 77 -4.89 11.70 -3.96
C ALA A 77 -4.49 11.59 -5.45
N LYS A 78 -4.70 12.65 -6.24
CA LYS A 78 -4.21 12.75 -7.63
C LYS A 78 -2.69 12.67 -7.71
N SER A 79 -1.99 13.42 -6.87
CA SER A 79 -0.52 13.41 -6.82
C SER A 79 0.02 12.01 -6.47
N LEU A 80 -0.55 11.34 -5.47
CA LEU A 80 -0.19 9.98 -5.09
C LEU A 80 -0.48 8.99 -6.23
N GLY A 81 -1.66 9.06 -6.85
CA GLY A 81 -2.02 8.19 -7.96
C GLY A 81 -1.07 8.34 -9.15
N GLY A 82 -0.73 9.58 -9.51
CA GLY A 82 0.25 9.88 -10.55
C GLY A 82 1.65 9.34 -10.24
N ILE A 83 2.06 9.31 -8.97
CA ILE A 83 3.31 8.66 -8.55
C ILE A 83 3.23 7.14 -8.74
N LEU A 84 2.20 6.51 -8.17
CA LEU A 84 2.06 5.04 -8.18
C LEU A 84 1.84 4.48 -9.60
N SER A 85 1.35 5.29 -10.54
CA SER A 85 1.25 4.92 -11.97
C SER A 85 2.59 4.53 -12.60
N ARG A 86 3.70 5.06 -12.07
CA ARG A 86 5.06 4.77 -12.58
C ARG A 86 5.64 3.48 -12.03
N GLY A 87 4.96 2.84 -11.08
CA GLY A 87 5.46 1.69 -10.35
C GLY A 87 5.57 0.39 -11.13
N PHE A 88 5.40 0.39 -12.46
CA PHE A 88 5.52 -0.82 -13.27
C PHE A 88 6.92 -1.42 -13.15
N VAL A 89 6.98 -2.74 -12.90
CA VAL A 89 8.25 -3.47 -12.81
C VAL A 89 8.40 -4.44 -13.97
N SER A 90 7.44 -5.34 -14.13
CA SER A 90 7.47 -6.38 -15.15
C SER A 90 6.08 -6.97 -15.39
N TYR A 91 5.94 -7.77 -16.45
CA TYR A 91 4.79 -8.66 -16.59
C TYR A 91 4.97 -9.87 -15.67
N ASP A 92 3.92 -10.24 -14.94
CA ASP A 92 3.95 -11.40 -14.03
C ASP A 92 3.99 -12.69 -14.86
N ASP A 93 4.92 -13.60 -14.54
CA ASP A 93 4.90 -14.98 -15.02
C ASP A 93 3.99 -15.88 -14.15
N GLY A 94 3.42 -15.30 -13.09
CA GLY A 94 2.54 -15.92 -12.11
C GLY A 94 3.26 -16.42 -10.87
N ALA A 95 4.59 -16.30 -10.78
CA ALA A 95 5.36 -16.80 -9.65
C ALA A 95 4.99 -16.10 -8.33
N VAL A 96 4.75 -14.78 -8.34
CA VAL A 96 4.35 -14.03 -7.14
C VAL A 96 2.99 -14.51 -6.62
N VAL A 97 2.06 -14.83 -7.52
CA VAL A 97 0.75 -15.37 -7.15
C VAL A 97 0.87 -16.70 -6.42
N ASP A 98 1.71 -17.60 -6.92
CA ASP A 98 1.84 -18.94 -6.35
C ASP A 98 2.69 -18.98 -5.09
N THR A 99 3.78 -18.22 -5.05
CA THR A 99 4.80 -18.31 -3.99
C THR A 99 4.58 -17.32 -2.85
N ALA A 100 3.96 -16.17 -3.10
CA ALA A 100 3.66 -15.17 -2.07
C ALA A 100 2.17 -15.15 -1.72
N ILE A 101 1.30 -14.86 -2.69
CA ILE A 101 -0.11 -14.54 -2.41
C ILE A 101 -0.88 -15.76 -1.91
N LYS A 102 -0.83 -16.87 -2.64
CA LYS A 102 -1.48 -18.13 -2.21
C LYS A 102 -0.91 -18.63 -0.88
N VAL A 103 0.39 -18.45 -0.64
CA VAL A 103 1.01 -18.84 0.63
C VAL A 103 0.46 -18.02 1.79
N GLN A 104 0.34 -16.70 1.67
CA GLN A 104 -0.23 -15.85 2.72
C GLN A 104 -1.71 -16.16 2.98
N LEU A 105 -2.50 -16.36 1.92
CA LEU A 105 -3.90 -16.76 2.08
C LEU A 105 -4.04 -18.14 2.78
N LYS A 106 -3.16 -19.10 2.47
CA LYS A 106 -3.10 -20.40 3.18
C LYS A 106 -2.69 -20.25 4.64
N ARG A 107 -1.78 -19.31 4.95
CA ARG A 107 -1.41 -18.99 6.35
C ARG A 107 -2.60 -18.42 7.12
N LEU A 108 -3.39 -17.52 6.52
CA LEU A 108 -4.65 -17.06 7.12
C LEU A 108 -5.64 -18.21 7.32
N GLN A 109 -5.74 -19.12 6.34
CA GLN A 109 -6.57 -20.31 6.47
C GLN A 109 -6.16 -21.20 7.64
N ALA A 110 -4.86 -21.43 7.82
CA ALA A 110 -4.34 -22.20 8.94
C ALA A 110 -4.54 -21.48 10.29
N ALA A 111 -4.32 -20.16 10.34
CA ALA A 111 -4.46 -19.35 11.55
C ALA A 111 -5.87 -19.37 12.15
N MET A 112 -6.92 -19.56 11.34
CA MET A 112 -8.30 -19.74 11.82
C MET A 112 -8.51 -20.97 12.71
N ASN A 113 -7.61 -21.96 12.64
CA ASN A 113 -7.69 -23.20 13.42
C ASN A 113 -6.56 -23.30 14.45
N ASN A 114 -5.83 -22.21 14.71
CA ASN A 114 -4.75 -22.23 15.68
C ASN A 114 -5.28 -22.09 17.13
N GLU A 115 -5.38 -23.22 17.82
CA GLU A 115 -5.81 -23.29 19.23
C GLU A 115 -4.85 -22.56 20.18
N SER A 116 -3.58 -22.36 19.81
CA SER A 116 -2.64 -21.61 20.66
C SER A 116 -2.87 -20.10 20.65
N ASN A 117 -3.77 -19.60 19.79
CA ASN A 117 -4.11 -18.19 19.67
C ASN A 117 -5.59 -18.03 19.28
N GLU A 118 -6.48 -18.47 20.18
CA GLU A 118 -7.93 -18.46 19.97
C GLU A 118 -8.46 -17.06 19.65
N GLU A 119 -7.97 -16.01 20.32
CA GLU A 119 -8.40 -14.64 20.07
C GLU A 119 -8.14 -14.22 18.61
N ARG A 120 -6.92 -14.45 18.11
CA ARG A 120 -6.59 -14.13 16.72
C ARG A 120 -7.36 -15.01 15.74
N ALA A 121 -7.53 -16.29 16.07
CA ALA A 121 -8.33 -17.21 15.25
C ALA A 121 -9.78 -16.72 15.13
N ASP A 122 -10.39 -16.29 16.23
CA ASP A 122 -11.77 -15.76 16.28
C ASP A 122 -11.93 -14.46 15.49
N GLN A 123 -10.89 -13.63 15.42
CA GLN A 123 -10.88 -12.42 14.59
C GLN A 123 -10.81 -12.72 13.08
N ILE A 124 -10.20 -13.83 12.66
CA ILE A 124 -10.08 -14.23 11.25
C ILE A 124 -11.29 -15.04 10.77
N LYS A 125 -11.87 -15.90 11.63
CA LYS A 125 -12.98 -16.82 11.29
C LYS A 125 -14.15 -16.17 10.51
N PRO A 126 -14.60 -14.93 10.80
CA PRO A 126 -15.65 -14.27 10.02
C PRO A 126 -15.34 -14.13 8.52
N PHE A 127 -14.06 -14.11 8.14
CA PHE A 127 -13.61 -13.94 6.76
C PHE A 127 -13.27 -15.26 6.05
N ARG A 128 -13.62 -16.41 6.64
CA ARG A 128 -13.34 -17.75 6.06
C ARG A 128 -13.80 -17.88 4.61
N GLY A 129 -15.02 -17.41 4.32
CA GLY A 129 -15.60 -17.47 2.97
C GLY A 129 -14.82 -16.63 1.97
N ASP A 130 -14.38 -15.43 2.38
CA ASP A 130 -13.56 -14.56 1.55
C ASP A 130 -12.18 -15.14 1.29
N ILE A 131 -11.51 -15.66 2.33
CA ILE A 131 -10.20 -16.31 2.20
C ILE A 131 -10.27 -17.50 1.23
N GLN A 132 -11.28 -18.37 1.36
CA GLN A 132 -11.44 -19.52 0.47
C GLN A 132 -11.71 -19.08 -0.97
N ARG A 133 -12.66 -18.15 -1.17
CA ARG A 133 -12.96 -17.58 -2.49
C ARG A 133 -11.71 -16.96 -3.14
N MET A 134 -10.89 -16.26 -2.35
CA MET A 134 -9.67 -15.64 -2.84
C MET A 134 -8.61 -16.67 -3.20
N LEU A 135 -8.45 -17.74 -2.42
CA LEU A 135 -7.58 -18.88 -2.76
C LEU A 135 -7.99 -19.53 -4.08
N ASP A 136 -9.27 -19.85 -4.23
CA ASP A 136 -9.81 -20.54 -5.40
C ASP A 136 -9.69 -19.69 -6.68
N SER A 137 -9.70 -18.36 -6.53
CA SER A 137 -9.64 -17.40 -7.64
C SER A 137 -8.27 -16.75 -7.83
N ALA A 138 -7.25 -17.09 -7.02
CA ALA A 138 -5.96 -16.39 -7.00
C ALA A 138 -5.26 -16.38 -8.37
N ASP A 139 -5.40 -17.44 -9.17
CA ASP A 139 -4.80 -17.52 -10.52
C ASP A 139 -5.28 -16.41 -11.48
N ARG A 140 -6.42 -15.78 -11.19
CA ARG A 140 -6.89 -14.61 -11.96
C ARG A 140 -5.96 -13.40 -11.83
N LEU A 141 -5.10 -13.35 -10.81
CA LEU A 141 -4.15 -12.26 -10.64
C LEU A 141 -2.96 -12.36 -11.60
N LYS A 142 -2.67 -13.55 -12.15
CA LYS A 142 -1.53 -13.80 -13.05
C LYS A 142 -1.61 -13.07 -14.38
N VAL A 143 -2.77 -12.52 -14.72
CA VAL A 143 -2.96 -11.71 -15.94
C VAL A 143 -2.51 -10.26 -15.73
N LEU A 144 -2.25 -9.85 -14.49
CA LEU A 144 -1.91 -8.48 -14.15
C LEU A 144 -0.39 -8.30 -14.12
N PRO A 145 0.12 -7.15 -14.60
CA PRO A 145 1.52 -6.81 -14.43
C PRO A 145 1.87 -6.59 -12.96
N LEU A 146 3.15 -6.78 -12.63
CA LEU A 146 3.70 -6.49 -11.31
C LEU A 146 4.06 -5.01 -11.19
N PHE A 147 3.68 -4.44 -10.05
CA PHE A 147 4.01 -3.09 -9.64
C PHE A 147 4.69 -3.10 -8.28
N ILE A 148 5.69 -2.23 -8.10
CA ILE A 148 6.27 -2.01 -6.79
C ILE A 148 5.17 -1.53 -5.84
N SER A 149 4.96 -2.28 -4.76
CA SER A 149 3.89 -2.06 -3.82
C SER A 149 4.46 -1.83 -2.43
N HIS A 150 4.14 -0.66 -1.87
CA HIS A 150 4.54 -0.30 -0.53
C HIS A 150 3.79 -1.15 0.51
N ALA A 151 4.52 -1.77 1.44
CA ALA A 151 3.95 -2.72 2.39
C ALA A 151 2.98 -2.08 3.40
N ASP A 152 3.32 -0.87 3.86
CA ASP A 152 2.55 -0.13 4.85
C ASP A 152 2.23 1.30 4.39
N LEU A 153 1.53 1.41 3.25
CA LEU A 153 1.19 2.71 2.67
C LEU A 153 0.08 3.38 3.50
N ASN A 154 0.48 4.21 4.45
CA ASN A 154 -0.43 4.91 5.36
C ASN A 154 -0.09 6.40 5.51
N HIS A 155 -0.91 7.10 6.30
CA HIS A 155 -0.84 8.54 6.55
C HIS A 155 0.43 9.01 7.30
N MET A 156 1.20 8.11 7.90
CA MET A 156 2.50 8.39 8.52
C MET A 156 3.66 8.28 7.53
N ASN A 157 3.53 7.38 6.55
CA ASN A 157 4.61 7.04 5.62
C ASN A 157 4.58 7.88 4.33
N ILE A 158 3.57 8.72 4.16
CA ILE A 158 3.48 9.67 3.05
C ILE A 158 3.72 11.09 3.56
N LEU A 159 4.69 11.77 2.95
CA LEU A 159 4.98 13.18 3.19
C LEU A 159 4.35 14.04 2.09
N ILE A 160 3.85 15.19 2.50
CA ILE A 160 3.27 16.19 1.61
C ILE A 160 3.99 17.52 1.74
N SER A 161 4.10 18.20 0.60
CA SER A 161 4.63 19.55 0.47
C SER A 161 3.60 20.60 0.89
N GLU A 162 4.03 21.86 0.96
CA GLU A 162 3.16 23.02 1.20
C GLU A 162 2.06 23.17 0.13
N THR A 163 2.26 22.63 -1.07
CA THR A 163 1.26 22.63 -2.15
C THR A 163 0.25 21.48 -2.02
N SER A 164 0.30 20.67 -0.95
CA SER A 164 -0.52 19.47 -0.73
C SER A 164 -0.33 18.37 -1.78
N GLU A 165 0.84 18.34 -2.41
CA GLU A 165 1.28 17.25 -3.29
C GLU A 165 2.25 16.35 -2.54
N VAL A 166 2.28 15.07 -2.90
CA VAL A 166 3.20 14.10 -2.31
C VAL A 166 4.64 14.50 -2.63
N SER A 167 5.43 14.69 -1.58
CA SER A 167 6.85 15.05 -1.67
C SER A 167 7.78 13.91 -1.29
N GLY A 168 7.27 12.89 -0.61
CA GLY A 168 8.03 11.69 -0.28
C GLY A 168 7.16 10.54 0.22
N ILE A 169 7.64 9.32 0.01
CA ILE A 169 7.10 8.08 0.55
C ILE A 169 8.28 7.37 1.21
N VAL A 170 8.17 7.09 2.50
CA VAL A 170 9.23 6.50 3.33
C VAL A 170 8.79 5.14 3.86
N ASP A 171 9.71 4.38 4.47
CA ASP A 171 9.43 3.09 5.11
C ASP A 171 9.15 1.92 4.14
N TRP A 172 10.08 1.70 3.21
CA TRP A 172 9.95 0.71 2.14
C TRP A 172 10.41 -0.71 2.53
N GLU A 173 10.84 -0.94 3.77
CA GLU A 173 11.64 -2.12 4.16
C GLU A 173 10.96 -3.48 3.92
N LEU A 174 9.62 -3.53 3.97
CA LEU A 174 8.84 -4.75 3.74
C LEU A 174 8.15 -4.78 2.36
N SER A 175 8.47 -3.82 1.49
CA SER A 175 7.79 -3.65 0.20
C SER A 175 8.14 -4.77 -0.77
N SER A 176 7.28 -4.99 -1.75
CA SER A 176 7.47 -6.05 -2.73
C SER A 176 6.75 -5.75 -4.03
N ASP A 177 7.12 -6.47 -5.08
CA ASP A 177 6.42 -6.43 -6.35
C ASP A 177 5.15 -7.27 -6.25
N LEU A 178 3.99 -6.66 -6.52
CA LEU A 178 2.68 -7.32 -6.44
C LEU A 178 1.85 -7.05 -7.69
N PRO A 179 0.89 -7.93 -8.03
CA PRO A 179 -0.09 -7.68 -9.08
C PRO A 179 -0.77 -6.31 -8.92
N PHE A 180 -0.86 -5.56 -10.02
CA PHE A 180 -1.43 -4.22 -10.02
C PHE A 180 -2.81 -4.17 -9.32
N GLY A 181 -2.98 -3.17 -8.46
CA GLY A 181 -4.17 -2.99 -7.63
C GLY A 181 -3.98 -3.50 -6.21
N MET A 182 -3.14 -4.51 -5.96
CA MET A 182 -2.87 -4.98 -4.59
C MET A 182 -2.27 -3.87 -3.73
N GLY A 183 -1.27 -3.12 -4.21
CA GLY A 183 -0.68 -1.98 -3.49
C GLY A 183 -1.58 -0.75 -3.35
N CYS A 184 -2.72 -0.70 -4.04
CA CYS A 184 -3.67 0.41 -3.98
C CYS A 184 -4.77 0.22 -2.93
N TYR A 185 -4.73 -0.88 -2.17
CA TYR A 185 -5.78 -1.28 -1.23
C TYR A 185 -6.09 -0.29 -0.10
N ARG A 186 -5.18 0.65 0.18
CA ARG A 186 -5.30 1.67 1.23
C ARG A 186 -5.93 2.98 0.77
N VAL A 187 -6.30 3.14 -0.51
CA VAL A 187 -6.86 4.40 -1.04
C VAL A 187 -8.01 4.94 -0.17
N HIS A 188 -8.83 4.03 0.35
CA HIS A 188 -9.92 4.29 1.26
C HIS A 188 -9.52 4.96 2.56
N ASP A 189 -8.45 4.47 3.18
CA ASP A 189 -7.95 4.94 4.46
C ASP A 189 -7.25 6.28 4.28
N LEU A 190 -6.61 6.47 3.12
CA LEU A 190 -5.91 7.70 2.76
C LEU A 190 -6.85 8.88 2.47
N VAL A 191 -8.03 8.61 1.88
CA VAL A 191 -9.05 9.64 1.57
C VAL A 191 -10.23 9.65 2.56
N GLY A 192 -10.30 8.66 3.44
CA GLY A 192 -11.30 8.55 4.50
C GLY A 192 -10.71 8.81 5.89
N ARG A 193 -11.46 8.44 6.95
CA ARG A 193 -10.97 8.58 8.32
C ARG A 193 -11.62 7.61 9.29
N TYR A 194 -10.83 7.14 10.25
CA TYR A 194 -11.36 6.53 11.48
C TYR A 194 -11.76 7.59 12.51
N ARG A 195 -13.03 7.58 12.94
CA ARG A 195 -13.52 8.35 14.09
C ARG A 195 -14.17 7.40 15.08
N HIS A 196 -13.70 7.42 16.33
CA HIS A 196 -14.20 6.55 17.41
C HIS A 196 -14.20 5.05 17.04
N GLY A 197 -13.15 4.59 16.35
CA GLY A 197 -13.01 3.20 15.91
C GLY A 197 -13.82 2.83 14.67
N GLU A 198 -14.46 3.79 13.99
CA GLU A 198 -15.27 3.55 12.81
C GLU A 198 -14.77 4.30 11.59
N PHE A 199 -14.71 3.60 10.46
CA PHE A 199 -14.38 4.21 9.19
C PHE A 199 -15.52 5.10 8.68
N ARG A 200 -15.18 6.34 8.30
CA ARG A 200 -16.10 7.32 7.73
C ARG A 200 -15.55 7.83 6.39
N MET A 201 -16.46 7.94 5.43
CA MET A 201 -16.23 8.72 4.21
C MET A 201 -16.41 10.19 4.57
N LEU A 202 -15.38 11.00 4.36
CA LEU A 202 -15.44 12.44 4.57
C LEU A 202 -16.12 13.12 3.36
N GLU A 203 -16.44 14.40 3.49
CA GLU A 203 -16.81 15.22 2.34
C GLU A 203 -15.67 15.21 1.30
N GLY A 204 -16.01 15.03 0.02
CA GLY A 204 -15.04 14.87 -1.06
C GLY A 204 -14.31 13.52 -1.10
N PHE A 205 -14.72 12.52 -0.30
CA PHE A 205 -14.14 11.17 -0.36
C PHE A 205 -14.16 10.60 -1.78
N GLU A 206 -15.29 10.70 -2.46
CA GLU A 206 -15.44 10.15 -3.82
C GLU A 206 -14.60 10.93 -4.84
N ASP A 207 -14.49 12.25 -4.69
CA ASP A 207 -13.65 13.07 -5.59
C ASP A 207 -12.17 12.73 -5.40
N GLY A 208 -11.72 12.53 -4.16
CA GLY A 208 -10.37 12.09 -3.86
C GLY A 208 -10.07 10.69 -4.37
N GLU A 209 -10.97 9.75 -4.13
CA GLU A 209 -10.82 8.36 -4.60
C GLU A 209 -10.84 8.26 -6.14
N ARG A 210 -11.74 8.98 -6.81
CA ARG A 210 -11.77 9.06 -8.28
C ARG A 210 -10.52 9.72 -8.81
N GLY A 211 -10.11 10.84 -8.22
CA GLY A 211 -8.90 11.55 -8.59
C GLY A 211 -7.65 10.68 -8.47
N PHE A 212 -7.54 9.86 -7.41
CA PHE A 212 -6.48 8.87 -7.29
C PHE A 212 -6.47 7.90 -8.47
N TRP A 213 -7.59 7.22 -8.74
CA TRP A 213 -7.64 6.21 -9.79
C TRP A 213 -7.48 6.81 -11.18
N GLU A 214 -8.08 7.98 -11.46
CA GLU A 214 -7.86 8.74 -12.70
C GLU A 214 -6.38 9.00 -12.92
N ALA A 215 -5.69 9.56 -11.92
CA ALA A 215 -4.26 9.87 -12.04
C ALA A 215 -3.39 8.61 -12.17
N VAL A 216 -3.74 7.52 -11.48
CA VAL A 216 -3.07 6.22 -11.68
C VAL A 216 -3.21 5.82 -13.14
N PHE A 217 -4.43 5.78 -13.64
CA PHE A 217 -4.76 5.24 -14.95
C PHE A 217 -4.28 6.11 -16.13
N GLU A 218 -4.23 7.43 -15.95
CA GLU A 218 -3.69 8.40 -16.93
C GLU A 218 -2.17 8.37 -17.00
N GLY A 219 -1.49 8.09 -15.88
CA GLY A 219 -0.03 8.04 -15.82
C GLY A 219 0.59 6.75 -16.36
N LEU A 220 -0.23 5.73 -16.67
CA LEU A 220 0.25 4.46 -17.18
C LEU A 220 0.71 4.53 -18.64
N PRO A 221 1.78 3.79 -19.01
CA PRO A 221 2.07 3.47 -20.40
C PRO A 221 0.88 2.82 -21.11
N MET A 222 0.67 3.15 -22.39
CA MET A 222 -0.54 2.77 -23.13
C MET A 222 -0.73 1.24 -23.27
N ASP A 223 0.36 0.51 -23.44
CA ASP A 223 0.39 -0.95 -23.50
C ASP A 223 -0.02 -1.59 -22.17
N ILE A 224 0.51 -1.08 -21.05
CA ILE A 224 0.11 -1.50 -19.70
C ILE A 224 -1.36 -1.16 -19.45
N ARG A 225 -1.77 0.06 -19.80
CA ARG A 225 -3.15 0.52 -19.65
C ARG A 225 -4.13 -0.40 -20.37
N ARG A 226 -3.82 -0.80 -21.60
CA ARG A 226 -4.64 -1.73 -22.39
C ARG A 226 -4.82 -3.08 -21.72
N VAL A 227 -3.77 -3.63 -21.10
CA VAL A 227 -3.85 -4.90 -20.34
C VAL A 227 -4.79 -4.74 -19.14
N LEU A 228 -4.66 -3.64 -18.40
CA LEU A 228 -5.48 -3.41 -17.21
C LEU A 228 -6.95 -3.14 -17.55
N ASP A 229 -7.24 -2.36 -18.59
CA ASP A 229 -8.62 -2.08 -19.05
C ASP A 229 -9.32 -3.37 -19.50
N ALA A 230 -8.60 -4.29 -20.15
CA ALA A 230 -9.13 -5.60 -20.53
C ALA A 230 -9.40 -6.52 -19.32
N ASN A 231 -8.78 -6.24 -18.17
CA ASN A 231 -8.77 -7.10 -16.99
C ASN A 231 -9.24 -6.37 -15.71
N LEU A 232 -10.12 -5.37 -15.81
CA LEU A 232 -10.58 -4.57 -14.66
C LEU A 232 -11.15 -5.42 -13.50
N ASN A 233 -11.80 -6.54 -13.80
CA ASN A 233 -12.29 -7.46 -12.76
C ASN A 233 -11.14 -8.13 -11.98
N ALA A 234 -10.01 -8.40 -12.63
CA ALA A 234 -8.82 -8.90 -11.94
C ALA A 234 -8.17 -7.79 -11.12
N VAL A 235 -8.11 -6.54 -11.62
CA VAL A 235 -7.63 -5.37 -10.84
C VAL A 235 -8.46 -5.18 -9.58
N GLN A 236 -9.79 -5.24 -9.70
CA GLN A 236 -10.69 -5.19 -8.54
C GLN A 236 -10.42 -6.29 -7.54
N PHE A 237 -10.23 -7.52 -8.04
CA PHE A 237 -9.94 -8.66 -7.19
C PHE A 237 -8.58 -8.51 -6.49
N ALA A 238 -7.57 -7.97 -7.17
CA ALA A 238 -6.28 -7.61 -6.60
C ALA A 238 -6.43 -6.62 -5.45
N VAL A 239 -7.21 -5.55 -5.62
CA VAL A 239 -7.52 -4.59 -4.55
C VAL A 239 -8.10 -5.30 -3.33
N HIS A 240 -9.09 -6.19 -3.51
CA HIS A 240 -9.69 -6.94 -2.40
C HIS A 240 -8.71 -7.88 -1.69
N VAL A 241 -7.86 -8.57 -2.44
CA VAL A 241 -6.82 -9.44 -1.86
C VAL A 241 -5.83 -8.59 -1.06
N GLY A 242 -5.39 -7.46 -1.59
CA GLY A 242 -4.54 -6.50 -0.86
C GLY A 242 -5.21 -5.99 0.41
N THR A 243 -6.51 -5.64 0.34
CA THR A 243 -7.30 -5.20 1.50
C THR A 243 -7.36 -6.27 2.58
N LEU A 244 -7.63 -7.53 2.20
CA LEU A 244 -7.70 -8.63 3.16
C LEU A 244 -6.34 -8.86 3.83
N LEU A 245 -5.29 -9.07 3.03
CA LEU A 245 -3.95 -9.40 3.53
C LEU A 245 -3.36 -8.26 4.36
N GLY A 246 -3.52 -7.01 3.90
CA GLY A 246 -3.03 -5.85 4.63
C GLY A 246 -3.83 -5.51 5.90
N THR A 247 -5.06 -6.03 6.04
CA THR A 247 -5.83 -5.88 7.29
C THR A 247 -5.55 -7.00 8.27
N LEU A 248 -5.40 -8.23 7.76
CA LEU A 248 -5.15 -9.45 8.53
C LEU A 248 -3.66 -9.81 8.54
N ASP A 249 -2.78 -8.82 8.70
CA ASP A 249 -1.35 -9.09 8.74
C ASP A 249 -0.99 -9.98 9.94
N LEU A 250 -0.46 -11.17 9.66
CA LEU A 250 -0.08 -12.17 10.66
C LEU A 250 1.26 -11.84 11.34
N GLN A 251 2.05 -10.92 10.78
CA GLN A 251 3.36 -10.56 11.32
C GLN A 251 3.28 -9.57 12.49
N GLY A 252 2.20 -8.78 12.57
CA GLY A 252 1.97 -7.87 13.70
C GLY A 252 1.51 -8.58 14.98
N ASP A 253 1.77 -7.95 16.13
CA ASP A 253 1.35 -8.44 17.45
C ASP A 253 -0.18 -8.49 17.59
N HIS A 254 -0.87 -7.48 17.03
CA HIS A 254 -2.32 -7.34 17.10
C HIS A 254 -2.90 -6.81 15.79
N PHE A 255 -4.13 -7.21 15.46
CA PHE A 255 -4.87 -6.57 14.38
C PHE A 255 -5.34 -5.18 14.81
N ASN A 256 -5.33 -4.24 13.87
CA ASN A 256 -6.00 -2.96 14.07
C ASN A 256 -7.52 -3.19 14.14
N HIS A 257 -8.09 -3.12 15.35
CA HIS A 257 -9.52 -3.37 15.58
C HIS A 257 -10.44 -2.50 14.72
N ALA A 258 -10.07 -1.25 14.45
CA ALA A 258 -10.88 -0.36 13.61
C ALA A 258 -10.86 -0.81 12.14
N ALA A 259 -9.70 -1.23 11.65
CA ALA A 259 -9.56 -1.81 10.32
C ALA A 259 -10.32 -3.14 10.20
N LEU A 260 -10.21 -4.01 11.19
CA LEU A 260 -10.94 -5.28 11.23
C LEU A 260 -12.46 -5.06 11.21
N LYS A 261 -12.97 -4.10 11.99
CA LYS A 261 -14.40 -3.73 11.99
C LYS A 261 -14.86 -3.19 10.63
N ALA A 262 -13.99 -2.48 9.92
CA ALA A 262 -14.29 -1.91 8.60
C ALA A 262 -14.11 -2.90 7.44
N LEU A 263 -13.41 -4.02 7.66
CA LEU A 263 -13.02 -4.97 6.61
C LEU A 263 -14.20 -5.48 5.77
N PRO A 264 -15.37 -5.86 6.33
CA PRO A 264 -16.52 -6.26 5.50
C PRO A 264 -16.96 -5.17 4.52
N LYS A 265 -16.94 -3.90 4.96
CA LYS A 265 -17.23 -2.76 4.09
C LYS A 265 -16.14 -2.56 3.04
N PHE A 266 -14.86 -2.70 3.40
CA PHE A 266 -13.79 -2.55 2.43
C PHE A 266 -13.79 -3.66 1.36
N LEU A 267 -14.16 -4.89 1.72
CA LEU A 267 -14.32 -5.98 0.75
C LEU A 267 -15.54 -5.79 -0.17
N SER A 268 -16.44 -4.84 0.12
CA SER A 268 -17.54 -4.46 -0.77
C SER A 268 -17.19 -3.29 -1.71
N TYR A 269 -15.95 -2.79 -1.62
CA TYR A 269 -15.49 -1.71 -2.48
C TYR A 269 -15.51 -2.07 -3.96
N ARG A 270 -15.83 -1.07 -4.80
CA ARG A 270 -15.64 -1.14 -6.24
C ARG A 270 -14.82 0.04 -6.77
N ILE A 271 -13.81 -0.23 -7.60
CA ILE A 271 -13.01 0.81 -8.26
C ILE A 271 -13.87 1.63 -9.24
N PRO A 272 -13.56 2.92 -9.47
CA PRO A 272 -14.36 3.83 -10.29
C PRO A 272 -14.65 3.29 -11.69
N ALA A 273 -13.64 2.69 -12.33
CA ALA A 273 -13.73 2.12 -13.67
C ALA A 273 -14.78 1.00 -13.80
N LEU A 274 -15.12 0.31 -12.70
CA LEU A 274 -16.12 -0.75 -12.68
C LEU A 274 -17.48 -0.30 -12.13
N ARG A 275 -17.50 0.62 -11.17
CA ARG A 275 -18.74 1.10 -10.55
C ARG A 275 -19.42 2.23 -11.32
N GLY A 276 -18.70 2.90 -12.22
CA GLY A 276 -19.24 4.07 -12.91
C GLY A 276 -19.59 5.17 -11.91
N GLN A 277 -20.88 5.50 -11.78
CA GLN A 277 -21.41 6.51 -10.85
C GLN A 277 -22.01 5.92 -9.57
N ASP A 278 -22.08 4.60 -9.43
CA ASP A 278 -22.57 3.95 -8.21
C ASP A 278 -21.66 4.31 -7.01
N PRO A 279 -22.16 4.30 -5.76
CA PRO A 279 -21.33 4.54 -4.57
C PRO A 279 -20.13 3.58 -4.46
N PRO A 280 -19.04 3.96 -3.77
CA PRO A 280 -17.82 3.16 -3.70
C PRO A 280 -18.02 1.81 -2.99
N TYR A 281 -18.95 1.72 -2.04
CA TYR A 281 -19.22 0.52 -1.26
C TYR A 281 -20.64 0.02 -1.52
N ALA A 282 -20.81 -1.29 -1.62
CA ALA A 282 -22.15 -1.88 -1.62
C ALA A 282 -22.86 -1.63 -0.28
N LYS A 283 -24.19 -1.54 -0.33
CA LYS A 283 -25.06 -1.42 0.84
C LYS A 283 -25.07 -2.68 1.69
#